data_AF-A0A7C5DU65-F1
#
_entry.id   AF-A0A7C5DU65-F1
#
_cell.length_a   1.000
_cell.length_b   1.000
_cell.length_c   1.000
_cell.angle_alpha   90.00
_cell.angle_beta   90.00
_cell.angle_gamma   90.00
#
_symmetry.space_group_name_H-M   'P 1'
#
loop_
_entity.id
_entity.type
_entity.pdbx_description
1 polymer ?
#
loop_
_entity_poly.entity_id
_entity_poly.type
_entity_poly.pdbx_seq_one_letter_code
_entity_poly.pdbx_strand_id
1 'polypeptide(L)' 'MSETGSAAWHEPVMLGEVLSCLRPEGGKLILDATVGTCGHAEGILVRGGRLVGLDRDP' A
#
# COMPACT_ATOMS: atom_id res chain seq x y z
N MET A 1 -18.40 -12.36 25.04
CA MET A 1 -19.40 -12.00 24.02
C MET A 1 -18.69 -11.88 22.70
N SER A 2 -19.06 -12.78 21.79
CA SER A 2 -18.81 -12.79 20.34
C SER A 2 -17.36 -12.67 19.85
N GLU A 3 -16.80 -13.84 19.50
CA GLU A 3 -15.92 -14.01 18.34
C GLU A 3 -16.61 -13.40 17.10
N THR A 4 -16.18 -12.22 16.67
CA THR A 4 -16.28 -11.83 15.27
C THR A 4 -15.03 -12.39 14.61
N GLY A 5 -15.21 -13.39 13.74
CA GLY A 5 -14.11 -13.98 12.98
C GLY A 5 -13.23 -12.88 12.41
N SER A 6 -11.98 -12.80 12.88
CA SER A 6 -11.01 -11.87 12.33
C SER A 6 -10.72 -12.39 10.93
N ALA A 7 -11.45 -11.87 9.94
CA ALA A 7 -10.93 -11.80 8.60
C ALA A 7 -9.60 -11.06 8.76
N ALA A 8 -8.49 -11.81 8.69
CA ALA A 8 -7.17 -11.25 8.82
C ALA A 8 -7.06 -10.14 7.77
N TRP A 9 -7.06 -8.88 8.23
CA TRP A 9 -6.86 -7.75 7.34
C TRP A 9 -5.52 -7.95 6.64
N HIS A 10 -5.50 -7.80 5.32
CA HIS A 10 -4.31 -8.03 4.51
C HIS A 10 -3.16 -7.13 4.98
N GLU A 11 -2.09 -7.73 5.50
CA GLU A 11 -0.88 -7.00 5.89
C GLU A 11 0.06 -6.90 4.67
N PRO A 12 0.49 -5.70 4.24
CA PRO A 12 1.35 -5.55 3.08
C PRO A 12 2.74 -6.09 3.38
N VAL A 13 3.19 -7.06 2.58
CA VAL A 13 4.49 -7.71 2.76
C VAL A 13 5.63 -6.69 2.64
N MET A 14 6.55 -6.67 3.60
CA MET A 14 7.74 -5.79 3.61
C MET A 14 7.43 -4.30 3.44
N LEU A 15 6.33 -3.83 4.03
CA LEU A 15 5.92 -2.42 3.91
C LEU A 15 7.04 -1.45 4.33
N GLY A 16 7.74 -1.74 5.43
CA GLY A 16 8.80 -0.87 5.95
C GLY A 16 9.98 -0.72 4.99
N GLU A 17 10.45 -1.82 4.43
CA GLU A 17 11.55 -1.88 3.48
C GLU A 17 11.16 -1.17 2.18
N VAL A 18 9.99 -1.45 1.64
CA VAL A 18 9.48 -0.81 0.41
C VAL A 18 9.41 0.71 0.59
N LEU A 19 8.81 1.20 1.68
CA LEU A 19 8.71 2.64 1.92
C LEU A 19 10.08 3.30 2.16
N SER A 20 11.03 2.57 2.76
CA SER A 20 12.40 3.04 2.97
C SER A 20 13.17 3.15 1.65
N CYS A 21 12.99 2.19 0.75
CA CYS A 21 13.59 2.21 -0.58
C CYS A 21 12.98 3.29 -1.47
N LEU A 22 11.65 3.41 -1.52
CA LEU A 22 10.94 4.35 -2.39
C LEU A 22 11.07 5.80 -1.92
N ARG A 23 11.13 6.03 -0.60
CA ARG A 23 11.06 7.35 0.05
C ARG A 23 9.99 8.24 -0.60
N PRO A 24 8.70 7.91 -0.47
CA PRO A 24 7.59 8.58 -1.16
C PRO A 24 7.34 10.05 -0.78
N GLU A 25 8.24 10.69 -0.04
CA GLU A 25 8.15 12.09 0.39
C GLU A 25 8.29 13.10 -0.77
N GLY A 26 7.91 14.36 -0.51
CA GLY A 26 8.13 15.47 -1.44
C GLY A 26 7.22 15.48 -2.66
N GLY A 27 6.06 14.82 -2.60
CA GLY A 27 5.09 14.79 -3.70
C GLY A 27 5.53 13.94 -4.90
N LYS A 28 6.49 13.04 -4.71
CA LYS A 28 6.95 12.11 -5.76
C LYS A 28 5.78 11.32 -6.34
N LEU A 29 5.76 11.19 -7.66
CA LEU A 29 4.82 10.33 -8.35
C LEU A 29 5.39 8.92 -8.47
N ILE A 30 4.68 7.93 -7.93
CA ILE A 30 5.08 6.52 -7.88
C ILE A 30 4.04 5.69 -8.63
N LEU A 31 4.53 4.75 -9.42
CA LEU A 31 3.72 3.72 -10.05
C LEU A 31 3.72 2.47 -9.15
N ASP A 32 2.54 2.11 -8.63
CA ASP A 32 2.29 0.79 -8.06
C ASP A 32 1.70 -0.10 -9.16
N ALA A 33 2.52 -1.01 -9.69
CA ALA A 33 2.15 -1.85 -10.82
C ALA A 33 1.26 -3.05 -10.42
N THR A 34 1.00 -3.24 -9.13
CA THR A 34 0.27 -4.38 -8.55
C THR A 34 -0.55 -3.93 -7.34
N VAL A 35 -1.39 -2.91 -7.53
CA VAL A 35 -2.01 -2.16 -6.43
C VAL A 35 -2.86 -3.05 -5.52
N GLY A 36 -3.48 -4.11 -6.06
CA GLY A 36 -4.23 -5.11 -5.31
C GLY A 36 -5.24 -4.47 -4.35
N THR A 37 -5.21 -4.86 -3.08
CA THR A 37 -6.06 -4.30 -2.02
C THR A 37 -5.51 -2.99 -1.42
N CYS A 38 -4.60 -2.29 -2.12
CA CYS A 38 -4.06 -0.97 -1.79
C CYS A 38 -3.18 -0.90 -0.53
N GLY A 39 -2.60 -2.00 -0.08
CA GLY A 39 -1.79 -2.05 1.14
C GLY A 39 -0.53 -1.17 1.11
N HIS A 40 0.31 -1.32 0.08
CA HIS A 40 1.49 -0.47 -0.09
C HIS A 40 1.13 0.95 -0.53
N ALA A 41 0.07 1.08 -1.34
CA ALA A 41 -0.46 2.36 -1.80
C ALA A 41 -0.81 3.29 -0.63
N GLU A 42 -1.48 2.78 0.41
CA GLU A 42 -1.77 3.54 1.63
C GLU A 42 -0.49 4.10 2.27
N GLY A 43 0.51 3.24 2.48
CA GLY A 43 1.79 3.64 3.07
C GLY A 43 2.53 4.71 2.24
N ILE A 44 2.41 4.66 0.91
CA ILE A 44 2.98 5.66 0.00
C ILE A 44 2.27 7.00 0.16
N LEU A 45 0.93 7.01 0.16
CA LEU A 45 0.12 8.22 0.24
C LEU A 45 0.26 8.91 1.60
N VAL A 46 0.26 8.15 2.70
CA VAL A 46 0.43 8.68 4.07
C VAL A 46 1.77 9.42 4.24
N ARG A 47 2.81 8.98 3.53
CA ARG A 47 4.13 9.65 3.54
C ARG A 47 4.26 10.84 2.59
N GLY A 48 3.16 11.26 1.96
CA GLY A 48 3.12 12.43 1.09
C GLY A 48 3.47 12.15 -0.37
N GLY A 49 3.43 10.89 -0.78
CA GLY A 49 3.59 10.49 -2.18
C GLY A 49 2.33 10.70 -2.98
N ARG A 50 2.48 10.71 -4.31
CA ARG A 50 1.40 10.59 -5.28
C ARG A 50 1.51 9.24 -5.95
N LEU A 51 0.38 8.63 -6.27
CA LEU A 51 0.35 7.25 -6.75
C LEU A 51 -0.45 7.13 -8.05
N VAL A 52 0.04 6.33 -8.98
CA VAL A 52 -0.76 5.68 -10.03
C VAL A 52 -0.76 4.19 -9.72
N GLY A 53 -1.94 3.60 -9.50
CA GLY A 53 -2.09 2.18 -9.24
C GLY A 53 -2.56 1.44 -10.48
N LEU A 54 -1.97 0.28 -10.74
CA LEU A 54 -2.41 -0.67 -11.78
C LEU A 54 -2.76 -2.00 -11.12
N ASP A 55 -3.85 -2.60 -11.56
CA ASP A 55 -4.11 -4.02 -11.36
C ASP A 55 -4.65 -4.61 -12.66
N ARG A 56 -4.48 -5.92 -12.83
CA ARG A 56 -5.06 -6.65 -13.95
C ARG A 56 -6.43 -7.23 -13.58
N ASP A 57 -6.68 -7.48 -12.30
CA ASP A 57 -7.96 -8.01 -11.83
C ASP A 57 -9.08 -6.97 -12.10
N PRO A 58 -10.14 -7.33 -12.85
CA PRO A 58 -11.22 -6.40 -13.20
C PRO A 58 -12.11 -5.99 -12.02
#